data_AF-A0A392NMJ9-F1
#
_entry.id   AF-A0A392NMJ9-F1
#
_cell.length_a   1.000
_cell.length_b   1.000
_cell.length_c   1.000
_cell.angle_alpha   90.00
_cell.angle_beta   90.00
_cell.angle_gamma   90.00
#
_symmetry.space_group_name_H-M   'P 1'
#
loop_
_entity.id
_entity.type
_entity.pdbx_description
1 polymer ?
#
loop_
_entity_poly.entity_id
_entity_poly.type
_entity_poly.pdbx_seq_one_letter_code
_entity_poly.pdbx_strand_id
1 'polypeptide(L)'
;QVRRCLSRVGQLPTDSMHNALSPSLKALIADKLIKHSDGDVKVALAYCLIYLTRITAPDAPYNEHQMEEVLRLIVSSFENLHDKSSRWYEKRISILKIFAEVKLCLEMLNLECDTLILEMFQNFFKTIR
;
A
#
# COMPACT_ATOMS: atom_id res chain seq x y z
N GLN A 1 -12.69 0.91 12.96
CA GLN A 1 -11.97 0.62 14.22
C GLN A 1 -10.59 0.02 13.98
N VAL A 2 -10.44 -1.02 13.16
CA VAL A 2 -9.15 -1.70 12.86
C VAL A 2 -8.00 -0.76 12.49
N ARG A 3 -8.21 0.19 11.58
CA ARG A 3 -7.23 1.24 11.19
C ARG A 3 -6.59 1.97 12.37
N ARG A 4 -7.42 2.42 13.32
CA ARG A 4 -6.96 3.24 14.47
C ARG A 4 -6.03 2.44 15.38
N CYS A 5 -6.21 1.12 15.40
CA CYS A 5 -5.32 0.22 16.11
C CYS A 5 -4.01 0.06 15.33
N LEU A 6 -4.08 -0.24 14.02
CA LEU A 6 -2.88 -0.43 13.18
C LEU A 6 -2.00 0.83 13.09
N SER A 7 -2.56 2.03 13.16
CA SER A 7 -1.76 3.27 13.15
C SER A 7 -0.94 3.51 14.41
N ARG A 8 -1.23 2.82 15.52
CA ARG A 8 -0.54 2.96 16.81
C ARG A 8 0.59 1.95 17.00
N VAL A 9 0.71 0.98 16.09
CA VAL A 9 1.72 -0.08 16.16
C VAL A 9 3.01 0.45 15.54
N GLY A 10 4.15 0.30 16.22
CA GLY A 10 5.44 0.68 15.67
C GLY A 10 5.90 -0.21 14.50
N GLN A 11 7.06 0.13 13.96
CA GLN A 11 7.84 -0.75 13.08
C GLN A 11 8.51 -1.87 13.88
N LEU A 12 9.15 -2.84 13.21
CA LEU A 12 9.87 -3.96 13.84
C LEU A 12 8.96 -4.74 14.83
N PRO A 13 7.95 -5.45 14.31
CA PRO A 13 7.02 -6.17 15.16
C PRO A 13 7.73 -7.34 15.84
N THR A 14 7.34 -7.63 17.09
CA THR A 14 7.78 -8.87 17.76
C THR A 14 7.33 -10.11 16.97
N ASP A 15 8.02 -11.24 17.12
CA ASP A 15 7.63 -12.50 16.46
C ASP A 15 6.17 -12.89 16.72
N SER A 16 5.69 -12.68 17.95
CA SER A 16 4.30 -12.93 18.30
C SER A 16 3.34 -12.05 17.51
N MET A 17 3.68 -10.78 17.29
CA MET A 17 2.85 -9.87 16.49
C MET A 17 2.93 -10.22 15.01
N HIS A 18 4.11 -10.54 14.49
CA HIS A 18 4.29 -11.00 13.13
C HIS A 18 3.44 -12.26 12.84
N ASN A 19 3.49 -13.25 13.74
CA ASN A 19 2.69 -14.46 13.64
C ASN A 19 1.18 -14.19 13.71
N ALA A 20 0.75 -13.23 14.54
CA ALA A 20 -0.65 -12.82 14.61
C ALA A 20 -1.13 -12.10 13.34
N LEU A 21 -0.25 -11.37 12.63
CA LEU A 21 -0.55 -10.67 11.39
C LEU A 21 -0.50 -11.56 10.15
N SER A 22 0.26 -12.66 10.19
CA SER A 22 0.49 -13.55 9.05
C SER A 22 -0.79 -14.04 8.35
N PRO A 23 -1.85 -14.49 9.06
CA PRO A 23 -3.09 -14.91 8.39
C PRO A 23 -3.77 -13.77 7.63
N SER A 24 -3.76 -12.56 8.18
CA SER A 24 -4.33 -11.38 7.53
C SER A 24 -3.52 -10.97 6.30
N LEU A 25 -2.18 -10.97 6.40
CA LEU A 25 -1.29 -10.70 5.27
C LEU A 25 -1.57 -11.66 4.10
N LYS A 26 -1.60 -12.98 4.38
CA LYS A 26 -1.89 -14.01 3.38
C LYS A 26 -3.27 -13.85 2.74
N ALA A 27 -4.29 -13.51 3.53
CA ALA A 27 -5.63 -13.29 3.01
C ALA A 27 -5.71 -12.06 2.10
N LEU A 28 -5.08 -10.94 2.49
CA LEU A 28 -5.15 -9.68 1.76
C LEU A 28 -4.42 -9.71 0.40
N ILE A 29 -3.35 -10.49 0.28
CA ILE A 29 -2.62 -10.66 -0.99
C ILE A 29 -3.16 -11.80 -1.86
N ALA A 30 -4.20 -12.51 -1.42
CA ALA A 30 -4.80 -13.56 -2.21
C ALA A 30 -5.42 -12.98 -3.49
N ASP A 31 -5.29 -13.70 -4.61
CA ASP A 31 -5.77 -13.29 -5.94
C ASP A 31 -7.21 -12.75 -5.93
N LYS A 32 -8.09 -13.36 -5.15
CA LYS A 32 -9.50 -12.95 -5.00
C LYS A 32 -9.66 -11.48 -4.56
N LEU A 33 -8.73 -10.96 -3.76
CA LEU A 33 -8.76 -9.60 -3.25
C LEU A 33 -7.85 -8.66 -4.05
N ILE A 34 -6.61 -9.06 -4.32
CA ILE A 34 -5.64 -8.17 -4.97
C ILE A 34 -5.99 -7.90 -6.45
N LYS A 35 -6.62 -8.86 -7.13
CA LYS A 35 -7.10 -8.73 -8.53
C LYS A 35 -8.58 -8.34 -8.61
N HIS A 36 -9.17 -7.88 -7.52
CA HIS A 36 -10.59 -7.49 -7.49
C HIS A 36 -10.85 -6.33 -8.47
N SER A 37 -11.98 -6.34 -9.19
CA SER A 37 -12.26 -5.33 -10.24
C SER A 37 -12.76 -4.00 -9.69
N ASP A 38 -13.49 -4.02 -8.57
CA ASP A 38 -14.04 -2.82 -7.92
C ASP A 38 -12.95 -1.87 -7.38
N GLY A 39 -12.99 -0.61 -7.83
CA GLY A 39 -12.00 0.41 -7.45
C GLY A 39 -12.05 0.83 -5.98
N ASP A 40 -13.22 0.82 -5.34
CA ASP A 40 -13.35 1.13 -3.92
C ASP A 40 -12.72 0.02 -3.06
N VAL A 41 -12.91 -1.23 -3.46
CA VAL A 41 -12.26 -2.39 -2.83
C VAL A 41 -10.73 -2.28 -2.97
N LYS A 42 -10.23 -1.93 -4.16
CA LYS A 42 -8.79 -1.73 -4.38
C LYS A 42 -8.19 -0.66 -3.47
N VAL A 43 -8.84 0.50 -3.34
CA VAL A 43 -8.35 1.58 -2.47
C VAL A 43 -8.40 1.15 -1.01
N ALA A 44 -9.46 0.48 -0.56
CA ALA A 44 -9.55 -0.04 0.79
C ALA A 44 -8.45 -1.09 1.07
N LEU A 45 -8.16 -1.95 0.11
CA LEU A 45 -7.14 -2.98 0.21
C LEU A 45 -5.72 -2.38 0.22
N ALA A 46 -5.42 -1.44 -0.68
CA ALA A 46 -4.17 -0.66 -0.68
C ALA A 46 -3.96 0.05 0.66
N TYR A 47 -5.05 0.62 1.20
CA TYR A 47 -5.05 1.27 2.50
C TYR A 47 -4.72 0.31 3.65
N CYS A 48 -5.21 -0.94 3.62
CA CYS A 48 -4.83 -1.92 4.64
C CYS A 48 -3.37 -2.39 4.47
N LEU A 49 -2.97 -2.70 3.23
CA LEU A 49 -1.65 -3.24 2.93
C LEU A 49 -0.54 -2.24 3.27
N ILE A 50 -0.70 -0.94 2.96
CA ILE A 50 0.32 0.07 3.29
C ILE A 50 0.58 0.16 4.80
N TYR A 51 -0.45 -0.03 5.64
CA TYR A 51 -0.29 -0.04 7.10
C TYR A 51 0.45 -1.29 7.57
N LEU A 52 0.16 -2.45 6.97
CA LEU A 52 0.84 -3.68 7.30
C LEU A 52 2.30 -3.63 6.87
N THR A 53 2.58 -3.18 5.65
CA THR A 53 3.93 -2.92 5.16
C THR A 53 4.67 -1.95 6.08
N ARG A 54 4.01 -0.90 6.59
CA ARG A 54 4.61 -0.01 7.59
C ARG A 54 4.97 -0.75 8.86
N ILE A 55 4.06 -1.56 9.40
CA ILE A 55 4.30 -2.27 10.67
C ILE A 55 5.47 -3.25 10.55
N THR A 56 5.57 -3.96 9.43
CA THR A 56 6.60 -4.98 9.23
C THR A 56 7.95 -4.41 8.79
N ALA A 57 7.98 -3.17 8.28
CA ALA A 57 9.22 -2.49 7.93
C ALA A 57 10.25 -2.52 9.09
N PRO A 58 11.57 -2.63 8.79
CA PRO A 58 12.19 -2.65 7.47
C PRO A 58 12.04 -3.99 6.72
N ASP A 59 11.64 -5.06 7.41
CA ASP A 59 11.55 -6.39 6.80
C ASP A 59 10.23 -6.54 6.02
N ALA A 60 10.35 -6.71 4.70
CA ALA A 60 9.21 -6.95 3.85
C ALA A 60 8.54 -8.29 4.21
N PRO A 61 7.22 -8.33 4.47
CA PRO A 61 6.51 -9.56 4.82
C PRO A 61 6.10 -10.37 3.58
N TYR A 62 6.61 -9.99 2.40
CA TYR A 62 6.23 -10.46 1.09
C TYR A 62 7.48 -10.94 0.34
N ASN A 63 7.34 -11.94 -0.52
CA ASN A 63 8.37 -12.19 -1.52
C ASN A 63 8.35 -11.11 -2.62
N GLU A 64 9.35 -11.08 -3.50
CA GLU A 64 9.49 -10.06 -4.55
C GLU A 64 8.24 -9.91 -5.42
N HIS A 65 7.69 -11.02 -5.93
CA HIS A 65 6.48 -11.00 -6.76
C HIS A 65 5.25 -10.48 -5.98
N GLN A 66 5.08 -10.90 -4.72
CA GLN A 66 4.01 -10.40 -3.86
C GLN A 66 4.18 -8.90 -3.56
N MET A 67 5.42 -8.45 -3.32
CA MET A 67 5.72 -7.04 -3.10
C MET A 67 5.39 -6.21 -4.35
N GLU A 68 5.74 -6.68 -5.55
CA GLU A 68 5.39 -5.99 -6.80
C GLU A 68 3.87 -5.81 -6.93
N GLU A 69 3.07 -6.86 -6.69
CA GLU A 69 1.61 -6.76 -6.75
C GLU A 69 1.03 -5.82 -5.69
N VAL A 70 1.60 -5.82 -4.47
CA VAL A 70 1.23 -4.88 -3.41
C VAL A 70 1.57 -3.43 -3.82
N LEU A 71 2.76 -3.20 -4.38
CA LEU A 71 3.18 -1.90 -4.90
C LEU A 71 2.27 -1.44 -6.04
N ARG A 72 1.90 -2.33 -6.96
CA ARG A 72 0.96 -2.04 -8.06
C ARG A 72 -0.37 -1.53 -7.54
N LEU A 73 -0.91 -2.22 -6.53
CA LEU A 73 -2.16 -1.81 -5.91
C LEU A 73 -2.02 -0.45 -5.18
N ILE A 74 -0.92 -0.23 -4.46
CA ILE A 74 -0.63 1.04 -3.79
C ILE A 74 -0.54 2.19 -4.80
N VAL A 75 0.20 2.02 -5.89
CA VAL A 75 0.36 3.04 -6.93
C VAL A 75 -0.97 3.33 -7.64
N SER A 76 -1.80 2.32 -7.90
CA SER A 76 -3.15 2.53 -8.44
C SER A 76 -4.03 3.39 -7.52
N SER A 77 -3.78 3.37 -6.21
CA SER A 77 -4.50 4.23 -5.26
C SER A 77 -4.13 5.72 -5.37
N PHE A 78 -3.05 6.06 -6.08
CA PHE A 78 -2.68 7.45 -6.37
C PHE A 78 -3.44 8.04 -7.57
N GLU A 79 -4.21 7.23 -8.28
CA GLU A 79 -5.15 7.75 -9.24
C GLU A 79 -6.18 8.66 -8.55
N ASN A 80 -6.60 9.73 -9.23
CA ASN A 80 -7.61 10.67 -8.74
C ASN A 80 -7.25 11.41 -7.44
N LEU A 81 -5.96 11.60 -7.14
CA LEU A 81 -5.50 12.46 -6.05
C LEU A 81 -5.89 13.94 -6.20
N HIS A 82 -6.37 14.37 -7.37
CA HIS A 82 -6.95 15.70 -7.57
C HIS A 82 -8.39 15.81 -7.04
N ASP A 83 -9.13 14.69 -6.94
CA ASP A 83 -10.53 14.68 -6.53
C ASP A 83 -10.67 14.74 -5.00
N LYS A 84 -10.65 15.96 -4.47
CA LYS A 84 -10.85 16.27 -3.05
C LYS A 84 -12.28 15.97 -2.56
N SER A 85 -13.24 15.81 -3.47
CA SER A 85 -14.64 15.50 -3.12
C SER A 85 -14.87 14.00 -2.88
N SER A 86 -13.96 13.16 -3.37
CA SER A 86 -13.99 11.71 -3.18
C SER A 86 -14.01 11.33 -1.70
N ARG A 87 -14.90 10.39 -1.32
CA ARG A 87 -14.91 9.76 0.01
C ARG A 87 -13.59 9.07 0.38
N TRP A 88 -12.75 8.78 -0.62
CA TRP A 88 -11.46 8.13 -0.49
C TRP A 88 -10.28 9.07 -0.43
N TYR A 89 -10.46 10.38 -0.66
CA TYR A 89 -9.36 11.35 -0.72
C TYR A 89 -8.40 11.23 0.46
N GLU A 90 -8.93 11.32 1.69
CA GLU A 90 -8.14 11.20 2.92
C GLU A 90 -7.35 9.87 3.04
N LYS A 91 -7.90 8.79 2.47
CA LYS A 91 -7.26 7.46 2.51
C LYS A 91 -6.12 7.44 1.49
N ARG A 92 -6.33 7.96 0.28
CA ARG A 92 -5.27 8.09 -0.75
C ARG A 92 -4.11 8.96 -0.26
N ILE A 93 -4.41 10.10 0.37
CA ILE A 93 -3.38 10.96 0.99
C ILE A 93 -2.62 10.22 2.08
N SER A 94 -3.30 9.44 2.92
CA SER A 94 -2.66 8.65 3.96
C SER A 94 -1.77 7.53 3.38
N ILE A 95 -2.20 6.87 2.30
CA ILE A 95 -1.37 5.86 1.60
C ILE A 95 -0.09 6.53 1.11
N LEU A 96 -0.20 7.68 0.44
CA LEU A 96 0.96 8.41 -0.08
C LEU A 96 1.94 8.84 1.03
N LYS A 97 1.42 9.32 2.16
CA LYS A 97 2.24 9.69 3.32
C LYS A 97 3.03 8.50 3.87
N ILE A 98 2.37 7.36 4.07
CA ILE A 98 3.03 6.15 4.61
C ILE A 98 4.01 5.55 3.58
N PHE A 99 3.64 5.56 2.30
CA PHE A 99 4.52 5.15 1.20
C PHE A 99 5.86 5.90 1.24
N ALA A 100 5.80 7.23 1.44
CA ALA A 100 6.99 8.06 1.59
C ALA A 100 7.74 7.78 2.91
N GLU A 101 7.00 7.64 4.02
CA GLU A 101 7.56 7.36 5.36
C GLU A 101 8.43 6.10 5.37
N VAL A 102 7.97 5.02 4.74
CA VAL A 102 8.70 3.74 4.68
C VAL A 102 9.53 3.57 3.41
N LYS A 103 9.71 4.66 2.65
CA LYS A 103 10.60 4.75 1.49
C LYS A 103 10.35 3.66 0.43
N LEU A 104 9.09 3.30 0.17
CA LEU A 104 8.76 2.27 -0.82
C LEU A 104 9.19 2.61 -2.25
N CYS A 105 9.49 3.87 -2.55
CA CYS A 105 10.13 4.25 -3.80
C CYS A 105 11.50 3.55 -3.99
N LEU A 106 12.25 3.33 -2.90
CA LEU A 106 13.50 2.58 -2.95
C LEU A 106 13.26 1.09 -3.24
N GLU A 107 12.21 0.51 -2.65
CA GLU A 107 11.81 -0.86 -2.95
C GLU A 107 11.40 -1.04 -4.42
N MET A 108 10.69 -0.07 -5.01
CA MET A 108 10.37 -0.09 -6.44
C MET A 108 11.62 -0.06 -7.32
N LEU A 109 12.66 0.66 -6.92
CA LEU A 109 13.95 0.68 -7.63
C LEU A 109 14.70 -0.64 -7.46
N ASN A 110 14.72 -1.20 -6.25
CA ASN A 110 15.36 -2.49 -5.96
C ASN A 110 14.72 -3.65 -6.75
N LEU A 111 13.41 -3.59 -6.95
CA LEU A 111 12.64 -4.57 -7.72
C LEU A 111 12.56 -4.25 -9.22
N GLU A 112 13.28 -3.25 -9.71
CA GLU A 112 13.31 -2.85 -11.13
C GLU A 112 11.90 -2.57 -11.72
N CYS A 113 11.01 -2.00 -10.91
CA CYS A 113 9.61 -1.71 -11.26
C CYS A 113 9.44 -0.44 -12.13
N ASP A 114 10.25 -0.27 -13.18
CA ASP A 114 10.34 0.97 -13.97
C ASP A 114 8.99 1.44 -14.53
N THR A 115 8.18 0.51 -15.03
CA THR A 115 6.85 0.81 -15.57
C THR A 115 5.92 1.38 -14.51
N LEU A 116 6.00 0.87 -13.28
CA LEU A 116 5.18 1.29 -12.16
C LEU A 116 5.64 2.64 -11.60
N ILE A 117 6.96 2.90 -11.60
CA ILE A 117 7.52 4.21 -11.27
C ILE A 117 6.96 5.26 -12.24
N LEU A 118 6.98 4.98 -13.54
CA LEU A 118 6.42 5.88 -14.55
C LEU A 118 4.92 6.14 -14.34
N GLU A 119 4.13 5.09 -14.08
CA GLU A 119 2.69 5.20 -13.79
C GLU A 119 2.43 6.10 -12.56
N MET A 120 3.21 5.92 -11.49
CA MET A 120 3.12 6.73 -10.29
C MET A 120 3.31 8.22 -10.60
N PHE A 121 4.37 8.59 -11.32
CA PHE A 121 4.62 9.99 -11.69
C PHE A 121 3.54 10.55 -12.63
N GLN A 122 3.03 9.74 -13.57
CA GLN A 122 1.91 10.15 -14.41
C GLN A 122 0.67 10.48 -13.58
N ASN A 123 0.37 9.68 -12.54
CA ASN A 123 -0.73 9.97 -11.61
C ASN A 123 -0.51 11.27 -10.82
N PHE A 124 0.74 11.54 -10.40
CA PHE A 124 1.07 12.81 -9.74
C PHE A 124 0.95 14.02 -10.67
N PHE A 125 1.40 13.93 -11.92
CA PHE A 125 1.28 15.04 -12.87
C PHE A 125 -0.17 15.40 -13.19
N LYS A 126 -1.09 14.42 -13.20
CA LYS A 126 -2.53 14.68 -13.31
C LYS A 126 -3.09 15.52 -12.14
N THR A 127 -2.39 15.56 -11.00
CA THR A 127 -2.81 16.28 -9.79
C THR A 127 -2.36 17.74 -9.75
N ILE A 128 -1.35 18.11 -10.54
CA ILE A 128 -0.77 19.47 -10.57
C ILE A 128 -1.58 20.42 -11.48
N ARG A 129 -2.61 19.91 -12.16
CA ARG A 129 -3.37 20.65 -13.17
C ARG A 129 -4.41 21.59 -12.57
#